data_AF-A0A0F8YJ36-F1
#
_entry.id   AF-A0A0F8YJ36-F1
#
_cell.length_a   1.000
_cell.length_b   1.000
_cell.length_c   1.000
_cell.angle_alpha   90.00
_cell.angle_beta   90.00
_cell.angle_gamma   90.00
#
_symmetry.space_group_name_H-M   'P 1'
#
loop_
_entity.id
_entity.type
_entity.pdbx_description
1 polymer ?
#
loop_
_entity_poly.entity_id
_entity_poly.type
_entity_poly.pdbx_seq_one_letter_code
_entity_poly.pdbx_strand_id
1 'polypeptide(L)'
;MFKNLFFQTKALPELSSQLDAEIPRYPPFLKGLPAASPEDLQSTQDELIAKLRQVLGFNQRDFQRLIQPCIDHLAAYVHLLPASEHHHHSGAGGLLRHSLEVAFWAAQAAEGIIFVASGTPVEKKELEPRWRVAAALGGLFHDIGKPVSDLSITDEDGRYQWNPFLETLSQWTTNNSIERYFIRWRDGRCKRHEQFSILVLNRVMTPELLAWLTQPGPEILQAMLEAIGNTDPEHVLSKLVIEADQTSVQRDLKAQRISVDDNALGVPVERYLLDA
;
A
#
# COMPACT_ATOMS: atom_id res chain seq x y z
N MET A 1 27.92 35.09 63.54
CA MET A 1 27.40 35.83 62.37
C MET A 1 28.38 35.55 61.23
N PHE A 2 28.11 34.86 60.12
CA PHE A 2 26.89 34.49 59.39
C PHE A 2 27.05 33.08 58.78
N LYS A 3 25.92 32.38 58.66
CA LYS A 3 25.76 31.14 57.87
C LYS A 3 25.82 31.49 56.37
N ASN A 4 26.40 30.61 55.55
CA ASN A 4 26.01 30.49 54.13
C ASN A 4 25.97 29.01 53.77
N LEU A 5 24.75 28.44 53.80
CA LEU A 5 24.39 27.21 53.10
C LEU A 5 24.25 27.56 51.62
N PHE A 6 25.08 26.98 50.77
CA PHE A 6 24.77 26.87 49.34
C PHE A 6 24.08 25.51 49.11
N PHE A 7 22.75 25.53 49.08
CA PHE A 7 21.98 24.58 48.29
C PHE A 7 22.01 25.10 46.84
N GLN A 8 22.72 24.42 45.95
CA GLN A 8 22.45 24.51 44.52
C GLN A 8 21.81 23.21 44.08
N THR A 9 20.50 23.32 43.89
CA THR A 9 19.59 22.38 43.25
C THR A 9 20.18 21.84 41.95
N LYS A 10 20.34 20.52 41.89
CA LYS A 10 20.45 19.75 40.64
C LYS A 10 19.21 20.08 39.80
N ALA A 11 19.39 20.81 38.71
CA ALA A 11 18.34 21.02 37.73
C ALA A 11 18.01 19.66 37.09
N LEU A 12 16.76 19.22 37.21
CA LEU A 12 16.15 18.15 36.42
C LEU A 12 15.72 18.75 35.07
N PRO A 13 16.38 18.46 33.93
CA PRO A 13 16.00 19.00 32.64
C PRO A 13 15.29 17.98 31.74
N GLU A 14 14.46 17.08 32.29
CA GLU A 14 13.77 16.06 31.49
C GLU A 14 12.25 15.98 31.68
N LEU A 15 11.67 16.66 32.68
CA LEU A 15 10.21 16.58 32.92
C LEU A 15 9.38 17.55 32.06
N SER A 16 9.97 18.66 31.57
CA SER A 16 9.20 19.69 30.87
C SER A 16 8.88 19.33 29.41
N SER A 17 9.70 18.51 28.76
CA SER A 17 9.48 18.13 27.35
C SER A 17 8.33 17.13 27.18
N GLN A 18 8.06 16.29 28.18
CA GLN A 18 6.94 15.33 28.15
C GLN A 18 5.59 16.00 28.43
N LEU A 19 5.54 17.00 29.31
CA LEU A 19 4.30 17.71 29.64
C LEU A 19 3.85 18.67 28.53
N ASP A 20 4.80 19.28 27.78
CA ASP A 20 4.47 20.11 26.62
C ASP A 20 3.84 19.31 25.46
N ALA A 21 4.05 17.99 25.42
CA ALA A 21 3.46 17.10 24.43
C ALA A 21 2.00 16.69 24.73
N GLU A 22 1.53 16.87 25.97
CA GLU A 22 0.17 16.48 26.40
C GLU A 22 -0.84 17.63 26.35
N ILE A 23 -0.41 18.89 26.25
CA ILE A 23 -1.34 20.03 26.11
C ILE A 23 -1.74 20.15 24.63
N PRO A 24 -2.99 19.83 24.25
CA PRO A 24 -3.42 19.95 22.86
C PRO A 24 -3.39 21.42 22.43
N ARG A 25 -2.60 21.73 21.40
CA ARG A 25 -2.68 23.01 20.69
C ARG A 25 -3.62 22.86 19.50
N TYR A 26 -4.35 23.93 19.17
CA TYR A 26 -5.22 23.97 18.01
C TYR A 26 -4.63 24.92 16.94
N PRO A 27 -4.46 24.47 15.69
CA PRO A 27 -4.69 23.09 15.22
C PRO A 27 -3.66 22.10 15.81
N PRO A 28 -4.02 20.80 15.94
CA PRO A 28 -3.12 19.79 16.49
C PRO A 28 -1.85 19.67 15.64
N PHE A 29 -0.70 19.48 16.29
CA PHE A 29 0.52 19.13 15.57
C PHE A 29 0.31 17.79 14.85
N LEU A 30 0.57 17.77 13.55
CA LEU A 30 0.61 16.54 12.78
C LEU A 30 1.74 15.70 13.36
N LYS A 31 1.42 14.54 13.93
CA LYS A 31 2.43 13.64 14.50
C LYS A 31 3.32 13.01 13.40
N GLY A 32 2.87 12.97 12.14
CA GLY A 32 3.53 12.20 11.07
C GLY A 32 3.31 10.69 11.23
N LEU A 33 3.69 9.90 10.22
CA LEU A 33 3.62 8.44 10.27
C LEU A 33 4.93 7.86 10.79
N PRO A 34 4.90 6.87 11.70
CA PRO A 34 6.12 6.25 12.20
C PRO A 34 6.80 5.43 11.10
N ALA A 35 8.12 5.37 11.10
CA ALA A 35 8.86 4.33 10.41
C ALA A 35 8.62 2.97 11.11
N ALA A 36 8.48 1.90 10.31
CA ALA A 36 8.20 0.55 10.80
C ALA A 36 8.96 -0.46 9.92
N SER A 37 9.13 -1.68 10.43
CA SER A 37 9.70 -2.74 9.60
C SER A 37 8.65 -3.26 8.60
N PRO A 38 9.03 -3.64 7.37
CA PRO A 38 8.09 -4.26 6.42
C PRO A 38 7.44 -5.54 6.98
N GLU A 39 8.08 -6.24 7.90
CA GLU A 39 7.54 -7.41 8.59
C GLU A 39 6.38 -7.02 9.52
N ASP A 40 6.54 -5.98 10.33
CA ASP A 40 5.47 -5.47 11.20
C ASP A 40 4.27 -5.02 10.37
N LEU A 41 4.50 -4.34 9.24
CA LEU A 41 3.43 -3.93 8.34
C LEU A 41 2.64 -5.13 7.80
N GLN A 42 3.34 -6.18 7.38
CA GLN A 42 2.71 -7.39 6.88
C GLN A 42 1.96 -8.18 7.96
N SER A 43 2.46 -8.19 9.20
CA SER A 43 1.78 -8.86 10.32
C SER A 43 0.36 -8.33 10.55
N THR A 44 0.13 -7.04 10.28
CA THR A 44 -1.22 -6.43 10.34
C THR A 44 -2.17 -6.96 9.26
N GLN A 45 -1.66 -7.71 8.28
CA GLN A 45 -2.37 -8.21 7.11
C GLN A 45 -2.31 -9.75 6.97
N ASP A 46 -1.82 -10.47 7.99
CA ASP A 46 -1.60 -11.92 7.94
C ASP A 46 -2.83 -12.72 7.48
N GLU A 47 -4.02 -12.37 7.97
CA GLU A 47 -5.26 -13.05 7.57
C GLU A 47 -5.56 -12.90 6.07
N LEU A 48 -5.29 -11.72 5.51
CA LEU A 48 -5.55 -11.42 4.11
C LEU A 48 -4.49 -12.07 3.21
N ILE A 49 -3.22 -12.04 3.62
CA ILE A 49 -2.13 -12.75 2.94
C ILE A 49 -2.39 -14.27 2.93
N ALA A 50 -2.88 -14.82 4.04
CA ALA A 50 -3.26 -16.23 4.14
C ALA A 50 -4.42 -16.58 3.18
N LYS A 51 -5.45 -15.72 3.09
CA LYS A 51 -6.55 -15.87 2.13
C LYS A 51 -6.08 -15.81 0.69
N LEU A 52 -5.18 -14.87 0.37
CA LEU A 52 -4.58 -14.77 -0.96
C LEU A 52 -3.82 -16.04 -1.33
N ARG A 53 -3.00 -16.59 -0.41
CA ARG A 53 -2.32 -17.87 -0.63
C ARG A 53 -3.29 -19.01 -0.92
N GLN A 54 -4.38 -19.10 -0.15
CA GLN A 54 -5.39 -20.13 -0.32
C GLN A 54 -6.05 -20.05 -1.71
N VAL A 55 -6.46 -18.85 -2.14
CA VAL A 55 -7.15 -18.68 -3.43
C VAL A 55 -6.23 -18.91 -4.63
N LEU A 56 -4.94 -18.60 -4.50
CA LEU A 56 -3.92 -18.93 -5.50
C LEU A 56 -3.63 -20.43 -5.59
N GLY A 57 -4.08 -21.23 -4.62
CA GLY A 57 -3.88 -22.68 -4.61
C GLY A 57 -2.43 -23.10 -4.36
N PHE A 58 -1.57 -22.20 -3.86
CA PHE A 58 -0.17 -22.51 -3.60
C PHE A 58 0.04 -23.17 -2.24
N ASN A 59 0.90 -24.18 -2.22
CA ASN A 59 1.51 -24.65 -0.98
C ASN A 59 2.43 -23.56 -0.40
N GLN A 60 2.85 -23.73 0.85
CA GLN A 60 3.68 -22.74 1.54
C GLN A 60 4.99 -22.43 0.79
N ARG A 61 5.64 -23.45 0.24
CA ARG A 61 6.93 -23.32 -0.45
C ARG A 61 6.80 -22.50 -1.73
N ASP A 62 5.80 -22.79 -2.57
CA ASP A 62 5.59 -22.06 -3.82
C ASP A 62 5.13 -20.63 -3.57
N PHE A 63 4.29 -20.40 -2.55
CA PHE A 63 3.90 -19.05 -2.17
C PHE A 63 5.09 -18.22 -1.67
N GLN A 64 5.93 -18.78 -0.80
CA GLN A 64 7.15 -18.13 -0.30
C GLN A 64 8.16 -17.83 -1.40
N ARG A 65 8.21 -18.67 -2.43
CA ARG A 65 9.14 -18.51 -3.56
C ARG A 65 8.65 -17.50 -4.58
N LEU A 66 7.36 -17.55 -4.94
CA LEU A 66 6.81 -16.80 -6.06
C LEU A 66 6.11 -15.50 -5.66
N ILE A 67 5.35 -15.49 -4.56
CA ILE A 67 4.42 -14.39 -4.25
C ILE A 67 4.88 -13.56 -3.06
N GLN A 68 5.36 -14.20 -1.99
CA GLN A 68 5.81 -13.52 -0.76
C GLN A 68 6.83 -12.40 -1.05
N PRO A 69 7.86 -12.60 -1.91
CA PRO A 69 8.83 -11.54 -2.16
C PRO A 69 8.21 -10.30 -2.82
N CYS A 70 7.15 -10.47 -3.61
CA CYS A 70 6.42 -9.36 -4.21
C CYS A 70 5.63 -8.56 -3.16
N ILE A 71 5.07 -9.25 -2.16
CA ILE A 71 4.41 -8.60 -1.01
C ILE A 71 5.44 -7.88 -0.14
N ASP A 72 6.60 -8.50 0.10
CA ASP A 72 7.71 -7.89 0.86
C ASP A 72 8.18 -6.59 0.19
N HIS A 73 8.40 -6.63 -1.13
CA HIS A 73 8.80 -5.45 -1.90
C HIS A 73 7.72 -4.37 -1.91
N LEU A 74 6.44 -4.75 -2.05
CA LEU A 74 5.33 -3.80 -1.98
C LEU A 74 5.28 -3.13 -0.61
N ALA A 75 5.29 -3.91 0.48
CA ALA A 75 5.24 -3.40 1.85
C ALA A 75 6.41 -2.45 2.15
N ALA A 76 7.62 -2.78 1.69
CA ALA A 76 8.77 -1.89 1.81
C ALA A 76 8.61 -0.59 1.00
N TYR A 77 8.02 -0.67 -0.20
CA TYR A 77 7.83 0.45 -1.11
C TYR A 77 6.75 1.42 -0.65
N VAL A 78 5.56 0.91 -0.33
CA VAL A 78 4.39 1.74 0.03
C VAL A 78 4.30 2.01 1.53
N HIS A 79 4.95 1.22 2.37
CA HIS A 79 4.99 1.41 3.82
C HIS A 79 3.59 1.68 4.42
N LEU A 80 3.44 2.75 5.22
CA LEU A 80 2.17 3.19 5.81
C LEU A 80 1.42 4.23 4.95
N LEU A 81 1.72 4.36 3.65
CA LEU A 81 1.03 5.32 2.80
C LEU A 81 -0.48 4.98 2.70
N PRO A 82 -1.35 6.00 2.71
CA PRO A 82 -2.79 5.83 2.50
C PRO A 82 -3.09 5.57 1.02
N ALA A 83 -4.19 4.88 0.71
CA ALA A 83 -4.60 4.64 -0.68
C ALA A 83 -5.25 5.88 -1.32
N SER A 84 -5.88 6.72 -0.50
CA SER A 84 -6.52 7.98 -0.90
C SER A 84 -6.44 9.02 0.20
N GLU A 85 -6.66 10.29 -0.15
CA GLU A 85 -6.59 11.41 0.80
C GLU A 85 -7.76 11.40 1.80
N HIS A 86 -9.00 11.27 1.30
CA HIS A 86 -10.22 11.39 2.10
C HIS A 86 -11.33 10.41 1.70
N HIS A 87 -11.00 9.33 0.97
CA HIS A 87 -11.99 8.42 0.40
C HIS A 87 -11.88 7.03 1.04
N HIS A 88 -11.35 6.06 0.30
CA HIS A 88 -11.19 4.68 0.75
C HIS A 88 -9.76 4.48 1.27
N HIS A 89 -9.62 3.64 2.29
CA HIS A 89 -8.34 3.26 2.88
C HIS A 89 -7.43 4.48 3.11
N SER A 90 -8.00 5.57 3.63
CA SER A 90 -7.30 6.85 3.87
C SER A 90 -6.42 6.83 5.13
N GLY A 91 -6.51 5.76 5.92
CA GLY A 91 -5.67 5.53 7.10
C GLY A 91 -4.25 5.05 6.77
N ALA A 92 -3.40 5.05 7.81
CA ALA A 92 -2.04 4.52 7.73
C ALA A 92 -2.02 3.06 7.27
N GLY A 93 -1.18 2.74 6.29
CA GLY A 93 -1.08 1.40 5.68
C GLY A 93 -2.24 1.06 4.73
N GLY A 94 -3.11 2.04 4.44
CA GLY A 94 -4.27 1.83 3.59
C GLY A 94 -3.93 1.38 2.17
N LEU A 95 -2.83 1.87 1.58
CA LEU A 95 -2.41 1.45 0.25
C LEU A 95 -1.99 -0.04 0.21
N LEU A 96 -1.23 -0.50 1.21
CA LEU A 96 -0.86 -1.92 1.32
C LEU A 96 -2.10 -2.81 1.48
N ARG A 97 -3.02 -2.40 2.38
CA ARG A 97 -4.27 -3.12 2.62
C ARG A 97 -5.09 -3.23 1.33
N HIS A 98 -5.31 -2.10 0.67
CA HIS A 98 -6.11 -2.02 -0.55
C HIS A 98 -5.51 -2.90 -1.66
N SER A 99 -4.21 -2.78 -1.94
CA SER A 99 -3.50 -3.64 -2.90
C SER A 99 -3.70 -5.13 -2.62
N LEU A 100 -3.59 -5.57 -1.36
CA LEU A 100 -3.81 -6.98 -0.99
C LEU A 100 -5.27 -7.42 -1.15
N GLU A 101 -6.24 -6.54 -0.88
CA GLU A 101 -7.66 -6.83 -1.08
C GLU A 101 -8.00 -6.97 -2.56
N VAL A 102 -7.53 -6.05 -3.40
CA VAL A 102 -7.74 -6.12 -4.85
C VAL A 102 -7.07 -7.37 -5.42
N ALA A 103 -5.85 -7.69 -4.99
CA ALA A 103 -5.18 -8.94 -5.36
C ALA A 103 -6.00 -10.18 -5.02
N PHE A 104 -6.56 -10.23 -3.80
CA PHE A 104 -7.40 -11.35 -3.36
C PHE A 104 -8.69 -11.47 -4.17
N TRP A 105 -9.44 -10.37 -4.36
CA TRP A 105 -10.70 -10.40 -5.11
C TRP A 105 -10.47 -10.71 -6.59
N ALA A 106 -9.42 -10.16 -7.20
CA ALA A 106 -9.08 -10.45 -8.60
C ALA A 106 -8.69 -11.92 -8.79
N ALA A 107 -7.89 -12.47 -7.87
CA ALA A 107 -7.50 -13.89 -7.90
C ALA A 107 -8.70 -14.82 -7.68
N GLN A 108 -9.63 -14.45 -6.80
CA GLN A 108 -10.87 -15.18 -6.57
C GLN A 108 -11.78 -15.15 -7.80
N ALA A 109 -11.96 -13.98 -8.39
CA ALA A 109 -12.83 -13.81 -9.56
C ALA A 109 -12.25 -14.48 -10.82
N ALA A 110 -10.92 -14.66 -10.90
CA ALA A 110 -10.27 -15.39 -11.97
C ALA A 110 -10.46 -16.92 -11.90
N GLU A 111 -10.93 -17.46 -10.77
CA GLU A 111 -11.18 -18.89 -10.63
C GLU A 111 -12.28 -19.37 -11.60
N GLY A 112 -11.97 -20.39 -12.41
CA GLY A 112 -12.91 -20.94 -13.39
C GLY A 112 -13.13 -20.08 -14.64
N ILE A 113 -12.44 -18.94 -14.78
CA ILE A 113 -12.50 -18.11 -15.98
C ILE A 113 -11.66 -18.74 -17.10
N ILE A 114 -12.23 -18.77 -18.31
CA ILE A 114 -11.54 -19.24 -19.51
C ILE A 114 -10.85 -18.05 -20.18
N PHE A 115 -9.55 -17.88 -19.95
CA PHE A 115 -8.74 -16.83 -20.57
C PHE A 115 -8.28 -17.15 -21.99
N VAL A 116 -8.10 -18.45 -22.31
CA VAL A 116 -7.64 -18.89 -23.62
C VAL A 116 -8.79 -19.62 -24.35
N ALA A 117 -9.26 -19.03 -25.45
CA ALA A 117 -10.33 -19.61 -26.25
C ALA A 117 -9.87 -20.84 -27.05
N SER A 118 -8.62 -20.83 -27.54
CA SER A 118 -7.98 -21.91 -28.30
C SER A 118 -7.14 -22.84 -27.41
N GLY A 119 -6.64 -23.94 -27.98
CA GLY A 119 -5.85 -24.95 -27.25
C GLY A 119 -6.69 -26.09 -26.67
N THR A 120 -6.00 -27.15 -26.28
CA THR A 120 -6.59 -28.35 -25.67
C THR A 120 -7.04 -28.07 -24.24
N PRO A 121 -8.00 -28.85 -23.69
CA PRO A 121 -8.40 -28.72 -22.29
C PRO A 121 -7.24 -28.89 -21.29
N VAL A 122 -6.21 -29.69 -21.65
CA VAL A 122 -5.01 -29.90 -20.83
C VAL A 122 -4.18 -28.62 -20.76
N GLU A 123 -3.85 -28.03 -21.91
CA GLU A 123 -3.10 -26.77 -21.97
C GLU A 123 -3.82 -25.64 -21.22
N LYS A 124 -5.14 -25.53 -21.38
CA LYS A 124 -5.94 -24.52 -20.65
C LYS A 124 -5.83 -24.70 -19.14
N LYS A 125 -5.91 -25.95 -18.66
CA LYS A 125 -5.79 -26.27 -17.23
C LYS A 125 -4.39 -26.01 -16.67
N GLU A 126 -3.35 -26.21 -17.49
CA GLU A 126 -1.96 -25.92 -17.10
C GLU A 126 -1.67 -24.41 -16.99
N LEU A 127 -2.37 -23.59 -17.78
CA LEU A 127 -2.23 -22.13 -17.77
C LEU A 127 -3.09 -21.43 -16.71
N GLU A 128 -4.18 -22.06 -16.26
CA GLU A 128 -5.12 -21.46 -15.30
C GLU A 128 -4.44 -20.87 -14.05
N PRO A 129 -3.47 -21.55 -13.39
CA PRO A 129 -2.78 -20.97 -12.23
C PRO A 129 -2.00 -19.69 -12.56
N ARG A 130 -1.44 -19.59 -13.78
CA ARG A 130 -0.70 -18.39 -14.22
C ARG A 130 -1.62 -17.22 -14.48
N TRP A 131 -2.77 -17.46 -15.10
CA TRP A 131 -3.80 -16.43 -15.28
C TRP A 131 -4.33 -15.92 -13.95
N ARG A 132 -4.55 -16.82 -12.98
CA ARG A 132 -4.98 -16.45 -11.63
C ARG A 132 -3.92 -15.61 -10.90
N VAL A 133 -2.65 -16.01 -11.01
CA VAL A 133 -1.52 -15.22 -10.48
C VAL A 133 -1.43 -13.87 -11.19
N ALA A 134 -1.61 -13.80 -12.51
CA ALA A 134 -1.60 -12.54 -13.25
C ALA A 134 -2.71 -11.59 -12.80
N ALA A 135 -3.93 -12.08 -12.57
CA ALA A 135 -5.02 -11.28 -12.01
C ALA A 135 -4.67 -10.77 -10.60
N ALA A 136 -4.09 -11.63 -9.75
CA ALA A 136 -3.64 -11.24 -8.42
C ALA A 136 -2.58 -10.14 -8.45
N LEU A 137 -1.56 -10.27 -9.31
CA LEU A 137 -0.48 -9.29 -9.46
C LEU A 137 -0.99 -7.99 -10.09
N GLY A 138 -1.94 -8.08 -11.03
CA GLY A 138 -2.66 -6.93 -11.58
C GLY A 138 -3.31 -6.12 -10.47
N GLY A 139 -4.07 -6.78 -9.58
CA GLY A 139 -4.67 -6.15 -8.42
C GLY A 139 -3.65 -5.63 -7.39
N LEU A 140 -2.60 -6.40 -7.11
CA LEU A 140 -1.56 -6.03 -6.15
C LEU A 140 -0.85 -4.73 -6.53
N PHE A 141 -0.62 -4.52 -7.84
CA PHE A 141 0.22 -3.45 -8.36
C PHE A 141 -0.52 -2.36 -9.14
N HIS A 142 -1.84 -2.42 -9.30
CA HIS A 142 -2.59 -1.43 -10.09
C HIS A 142 -2.30 0.01 -9.66
N ASP A 143 -2.25 0.24 -8.34
CA ASP A 143 -2.06 1.55 -7.72
C ASP A 143 -0.62 1.86 -7.29
N ILE A 144 0.35 1.03 -7.66
CA ILE A 144 1.73 1.18 -7.16
C ILE A 144 2.44 2.44 -7.69
N GLY A 145 1.89 3.08 -8.72
CA GLY A 145 2.34 4.38 -9.21
C GLY A 145 1.89 5.58 -8.37
N LYS A 146 0.93 5.42 -7.44
CA LYS A 146 0.40 6.54 -6.62
C LYS A 146 1.47 7.25 -5.79
N PRO A 147 2.42 6.58 -5.12
CA PRO A 147 3.51 7.24 -4.41
C PRO A 147 4.34 8.15 -5.32
N VAL A 148 4.49 7.77 -6.60
CA VAL A 148 5.24 8.54 -7.59
C VAL A 148 4.45 9.75 -8.06
N SER A 149 3.16 9.62 -8.38
CA SER A 149 2.39 10.70 -8.99
C SER A 149 1.78 11.67 -7.99
N ASP A 150 1.29 11.15 -6.86
CA ASP A 150 0.32 11.86 -6.02
C ASP A 150 0.94 12.37 -4.72
N LEU A 151 2.08 11.82 -4.29
CA LEU A 151 2.62 12.03 -2.95
C LEU A 151 4.04 12.61 -2.94
N SER A 152 4.27 13.59 -2.08
CA SER A 152 5.59 14.05 -1.67
C SER A 152 5.82 13.70 -0.21
N ILE A 153 6.87 12.95 0.08
CA ILE A 153 7.18 12.47 1.42
C ILE A 153 8.47 13.10 1.92
N THR A 154 8.43 13.67 3.13
CA THR A 154 9.58 14.32 3.77
C THR A 154 9.76 13.87 5.22
N ASP A 155 10.94 14.10 5.79
CA ASP A 155 11.13 14.08 7.23
C ASP A 155 10.43 15.29 7.90
N GLU A 156 10.52 15.35 9.23
CA GLU A 156 9.89 16.40 10.05
C GLU A 156 10.35 17.81 9.67
N ASP A 157 11.65 17.99 9.49
CA ASP A 157 12.25 19.29 9.17
C ASP A 157 12.19 19.64 7.68
N GLY A 158 11.72 18.70 6.83
CA GLY A 158 11.76 18.84 5.37
C GLY A 158 13.16 18.83 4.76
N ARG A 159 14.17 18.39 5.52
CA ARG A 159 15.57 18.29 5.10
C ARG A 159 15.78 17.16 4.08
N TYR A 160 15.09 16.05 4.27
CA TYR A 160 15.14 14.89 3.39
C TYR A 160 13.80 14.70 2.70
N GLN A 161 13.85 14.44 1.40
CA GLN A 161 12.67 14.09 0.60
C GLN A 161 12.89 12.71 -0.01
N TRP A 162 11.91 11.82 0.16
CA TRP A 162 11.96 10.50 -0.45
C TRP A 162 11.86 10.60 -1.97
N ASN A 163 12.74 9.91 -2.67
CA ASN A 163 12.67 9.75 -4.11
C ASN A 163 12.14 8.34 -4.46
N PRO A 164 10.87 8.20 -4.86
CA PRO A 164 10.24 6.90 -5.12
C PRO A 164 10.78 6.20 -6.37
N PHE A 165 11.65 6.86 -7.14
CA PHE A 165 12.34 6.27 -8.29
C PHE A 165 13.68 5.64 -7.94
N LEU A 166 14.23 5.87 -6.74
CA LEU A 166 15.58 5.42 -6.38
C LEU A 166 15.54 4.25 -5.39
N GLU A 167 14.74 4.38 -4.33
CA GLU A 167 14.70 3.45 -3.21
C GLU A 167 13.28 3.28 -2.67
N THR A 168 13.06 2.25 -1.85
CA THR A 168 11.78 2.06 -1.16
C THR A 168 11.62 3.04 0.00
N LEU A 169 10.40 3.28 0.47
CA LEU A 169 10.17 4.18 1.60
C LEU A 169 10.80 3.63 2.90
N SER A 170 10.81 2.30 3.06
CA SER A 170 11.53 1.63 4.17
C SER A 170 13.06 1.80 4.08
N GLN A 171 13.65 1.73 2.88
CA GLN A 171 15.08 1.99 2.69
C GLN A 171 15.42 3.45 3.01
N TRP A 172 14.63 4.40 2.51
CA TRP A 172 14.86 5.82 2.74
C TRP A 172 14.76 6.20 4.21
N THR A 173 13.75 5.68 4.92
CA THR A 173 13.62 5.91 6.37
C THR A 173 14.81 5.35 7.15
N THR A 174 15.26 4.14 6.81
CA THR A 174 16.44 3.52 7.42
C THR A 174 17.73 4.29 7.14
N ASN A 175 17.99 4.61 5.87
CA ASN A 175 19.22 5.27 5.40
C ASN A 175 19.40 6.66 6.01
N ASN A 176 18.30 7.37 6.28
CA ASN A 176 18.32 8.73 6.82
C ASN A 176 17.96 8.79 8.31
N SER A 177 17.83 7.64 8.99
CA SER A 177 17.45 7.55 10.41
C SER A 177 16.17 8.32 10.75
N ILE A 178 15.16 8.20 9.89
CA ILE A 178 13.89 8.91 10.02
C ILE A 178 12.95 8.10 10.91
N GLU A 179 12.62 8.65 12.08
CA GLU A 179 11.64 8.04 12.98
C GLU A 179 10.21 8.24 12.49
N ARG A 180 9.92 9.41 11.90
CA ARG A 180 8.59 9.78 11.42
C ARG A 180 8.68 10.58 10.13
N TYR A 181 7.78 10.31 9.21
CA TYR A 181 7.70 11.00 7.92
C TYR A 181 6.32 11.61 7.69
N PHE A 182 6.28 12.61 6.82
CA PHE A 182 5.14 13.46 6.57
C PHE A 182 4.71 13.36 5.12
N ILE A 183 3.41 13.27 4.90
CA ILE A 183 2.80 13.14 3.58
C ILE A 183 2.25 14.49 3.15
N ARG A 184 2.58 14.89 1.93
CA ARG A 184 1.91 15.98 1.22
C ARG A 184 1.36 15.48 -0.11
N TRP A 185 0.07 15.74 -0.35
CA TRP A 185 -0.54 15.48 -1.65
C TRP A 185 -0.13 16.52 -2.68
N ARG A 186 0.18 16.08 -3.89
CA ARG A 186 0.50 16.97 -5.01
C ARG A 186 -0.77 17.53 -5.66
N ASP A 187 -0.68 18.75 -6.16
CA ASP A 187 -1.72 19.39 -6.95
C ASP A 187 -1.81 18.79 -8.36
N GLY A 188 -3.00 18.84 -8.98
CA GLY A 188 -3.22 18.35 -10.35
C GLY A 188 -3.07 16.83 -10.49
N ARG A 189 -3.36 16.06 -9.43
CA ARG A 189 -3.36 14.60 -9.41
C ARG A 189 -4.53 14.03 -10.26
N CYS A 190 -4.26 13.65 -11.51
CA CYS A 190 -5.25 12.97 -12.35
C CYS A 190 -4.56 11.86 -13.17
N LYS A 191 -4.92 10.60 -12.90
CA LYS A 191 -4.62 9.40 -13.73
C LYS A 191 -3.17 9.24 -14.21
N ARG A 192 -2.19 9.87 -13.55
CA ARG A 192 -0.77 9.73 -13.89
C ARG A 192 -0.15 8.47 -13.31
N HIS A 193 -0.74 7.91 -12.25
CA HIS A 193 -0.17 6.74 -11.57
C HIS A 193 -0.13 5.52 -12.49
N GLU A 194 -1.10 5.30 -13.38
CA GLU A 194 -1.14 4.15 -14.30
C GLU A 194 0.17 4.02 -15.11
N GLN A 195 0.69 5.16 -15.61
CA GLN A 195 1.95 5.20 -16.36
C GLN A 195 3.18 4.93 -15.49
N PHE A 196 3.17 5.40 -14.25
CA PHE A 196 4.27 5.17 -13.30
C PHE A 196 4.23 3.79 -12.67
N SER A 197 3.07 3.12 -12.60
CA SER A 197 2.94 1.76 -12.07
C SER A 197 3.86 0.79 -12.82
N ILE A 198 3.95 0.91 -14.15
CA ILE A 198 4.85 0.09 -14.97
C ILE A 198 6.33 0.33 -14.66
N LEU A 199 6.73 1.57 -14.40
CA LEU A 199 8.11 1.91 -14.03
C LEU A 199 8.50 1.30 -12.67
N VAL A 200 7.57 1.30 -11.72
CA VAL A 200 7.79 0.76 -10.37
C VAL A 200 7.71 -0.77 -10.36
N LEU A 201 6.93 -1.38 -11.27
CA LEU A 201 6.73 -2.82 -11.33
C LEU A 201 8.04 -3.62 -11.38
N ASN A 202 9.03 -3.14 -12.13
CA ASN A 202 10.37 -3.76 -12.22
C ASN A 202 11.14 -3.81 -10.89
N ARG A 203 10.73 -3.03 -9.88
CA ARG A 203 11.33 -3.05 -8.54
C ARG A 203 10.66 -4.04 -7.59
N VAL A 204 9.39 -4.35 -7.83
CA VAL A 204 8.60 -5.17 -6.92
C VAL A 204 8.39 -6.60 -7.42
N MET A 205 8.38 -6.82 -8.73
CA MET A 205 8.39 -8.16 -9.30
C MET A 205 9.77 -8.81 -9.20
N THR A 206 9.79 -10.11 -8.89
CA THR A 206 11.05 -10.88 -8.89
C THR A 206 11.35 -11.45 -10.27
N PRO A 207 12.64 -11.61 -10.63
CA PRO A 207 13.03 -12.31 -11.86
C PRO A 207 12.47 -13.73 -11.94
N GLU A 208 12.38 -14.44 -10.81
CA GLU A 208 11.85 -15.80 -10.76
C GLU A 208 10.36 -15.87 -11.05
N LEU A 209 9.55 -14.98 -10.46
CA LEU A 209 8.11 -14.89 -10.77
C LEU A 209 7.89 -14.51 -12.23
N LEU A 210 8.65 -13.52 -12.72
CA LEU A 210 8.56 -13.09 -14.12
C LEU A 210 8.87 -14.25 -15.08
N ALA A 211 9.94 -15.01 -14.82
CA ALA A 211 10.30 -16.18 -15.62
C ALA A 211 9.23 -17.28 -15.54
N TRP A 212 8.64 -17.52 -14.36
CA TRP A 212 7.57 -18.49 -14.19
C TRP A 212 6.28 -18.11 -14.95
N LEU A 213 5.93 -16.82 -14.92
CA LEU A 213 4.74 -16.27 -15.56
C LEU A 213 4.85 -16.30 -17.08
N THR A 214 6.04 -15.98 -17.62
CA THR A 214 6.31 -15.88 -19.06
C THR A 214 6.76 -17.17 -19.71
N GLN A 215 6.97 -18.25 -18.94
CA GLN A 215 7.43 -19.53 -19.47
C GLN A 215 6.57 -20.08 -20.63
N PRO A 216 5.23 -19.94 -20.64
CA PRO A 216 4.41 -20.35 -21.78
C PRO A 216 4.44 -19.38 -22.98
N GLY A 217 4.80 -18.12 -22.75
CA GLY A 217 4.69 -17.02 -23.72
C GLY A 217 4.45 -15.66 -23.04
N PRO A 218 4.52 -14.56 -23.81
CA PRO A 218 4.37 -13.20 -23.29
C PRO A 218 2.92 -12.80 -22.96
N GLU A 219 1.91 -13.53 -23.41
CA GLU A 219 0.50 -13.11 -23.43
C GLU A 219 -0.05 -12.85 -22.02
N ILE A 220 0.32 -13.67 -21.04
CA ILE A 220 -0.13 -13.52 -19.66
C ILE A 220 0.49 -12.27 -19.04
N LEU A 221 1.77 -12.02 -19.30
CA LEU A 221 2.44 -10.82 -18.83
C LEU A 221 1.85 -9.58 -19.51
N GLN A 222 1.59 -9.64 -20.82
CA GLN A 222 0.99 -8.54 -21.56
C GLN A 222 -0.37 -8.15 -20.96
N ALA A 223 -1.28 -9.12 -20.77
CA ALA A 223 -2.59 -8.86 -20.18
C ALA A 223 -2.50 -8.28 -18.75
N MET A 224 -1.53 -8.73 -17.96
CA MET A 224 -1.27 -8.18 -16.63
C MET A 224 -0.80 -6.72 -16.70
N LEU A 225 0.13 -6.41 -17.60
CA LEU A 225 0.63 -5.04 -17.80
C LEU A 225 -0.47 -4.11 -18.33
N GLU A 226 -1.33 -4.60 -19.22
CA GLU A 226 -2.48 -3.86 -19.75
C GLU A 226 -3.49 -3.53 -18.66
N ALA A 227 -3.73 -4.45 -17.72
CA ALA A 227 -4.59 -4.20 -16.56
C ALA A 227 -3.98 -3.17 -15.59
N ILE A 228 -2.67 -3.27 -15.31
CA ILE A 228 -1.96 -2.32 -14.41
C ILE A 228 -1.89 -0.92 -15.03
N GLY A 229 -1.59 -0.84 -16.33
CA GLY A 229 -1.48 0.41 -17.08
C GLY A 229 -2.81 0.96 -17.59
N ASN A 230 -3.92 0.25 -17.36
CA ASN A 230 -5.25 0.57 -17.87
C ASN A 230 -5.29 0.82 -19.39
N THR A 231 -4.50 0.07 -20.18
CA THR A 231 -4.36 0.28 -21.63
C THR A 231 -5.31 -0.58 -22.46
N ASP A 232 -5.79 -1.70 -21.92
CA ASP A 232 -6.88 -2.48 -22.51
C ASP A 232 -7.92 -2.84 -21.43
N PRO A 233 -8.88 -1.94 -21.13
CA PRO A 233 -9.91 -2.17 -20.12
C PRO A 233 -10.94 -3.23 -20.56
N GLU A 234 -10.99 -3.61 -21.83
CA GLU A 234 -11.95 -4.59 -22.33
C GLU A 234 -11.47 -6.04 -22.16
N HIS A 235 -10.15 -6.22 -22.01
CA HIS A 235 -9.54 -7.51 -21.71
C HIS A 235 -10.11 -8.11 -20.42
N VAL A 236 -10.35 -9.43 -20.42
CA VAL A 236 -10.98 -10.14 -19.30
C VAL A 236 -10.21 -9.93 -17.99
N LEU A 237 -8.88 -10.00 -18.02
CA LEU A 237 -8.04 -9.75 -16.84
C LEU A 237 -8.23 -8.33 -16.29
N SER A 238 -8.29 -7.31 -17.15
CA SER A 238 -8.50 -5.93 -16.75
C SER A 238 -9.85 -5.73 -16.07
N LYS A 239 -10.92 -6.35 -16.60
CA LYS A 239 -12.24 -6.33 -15.98
C LYS A 239 -12.24 -6.92 -14.58
N LEU A 240 -11.55 -8.06 -14.38
CA LEU A 240 -11.42 -8.68 -13.06
C LEU A 240 -10.70 -7.76 -12.06
N VAL A 241 -9.65 -7.05 -12.49
CA VAL A 241 -8.94 -6.08 -11.63
C VAL A 241 -9.81 -4.88 -11.30
N ILE A 242 -10.54 -4.34 -12.29
CA ILE A 242 -11.47 -3.20 -12.10
C ILE A 242 -12.60 -3.57 -11.14
N GLU A 243 -13.20 -4.75 -11.29
CA GLU A 243 -14.26 -5.24 -10.40
C GLU A 243 -13.74 -5.51 -8.98
N ALA A 244 -12.51 -6.02 -8.86
CA ALA A 244 -11.84 -6.24 -7.58
C ALA A 244 -11.54 -4.93 -6.83
N ASP A 245 -11.08 -3.90 -7.55
CA ASP A 245 -10.88 -2.54 -7.03
C ASP A 245 -12.19 -1.99 -6.46
N GLN A 246 -13.25 -1.98 -7.29
CA GLN A 246 -14.59 -1.55 -6.87
C GLN A 246 -15.08 -2.31 -5.64
N THR A 247 -14.82 -3.62 -5.57
CA THR A 247 -15.20 -4.45 -4.43
C THR A 247 -14.44 -4.05 -3.15
N SER A 248 -13.13 -3.79 -3.23
CA SER A 248 -12.34 -3.31 -2.08
C SER A 248 -12.84 -1.95 -1.60
N VAL A 249 -13.03 -0.99 -2.51
CA VAL A 249 -13.54 0.36 -2.20
C VAL A 249 -14.91 0.30 -1.54
N GLN A 250 -15.86 -0.46 -2.10
CA GLN A 250 -17.20 -0.58 -1.54
C GLN A 250 -17.20 -1.16 -0.12
N ARG A 251 -16.34 -2.15 0.14
CA ARG A 251 -16.23 -2.78 1.46
C ARG A 251 -15.66 -1.82 2.49
N ASP A 252 -14.62 -1.08 2.15
CA ASP A 252 -14.02 -0.10 3.05
C ASP A 252 -14.99 1.04 3.38
N LEU A 253 -15.65 1.61 2.37
CA LEU A 253 -16.66 2.66 2.58
C LEU A 253 -17.83 2.17 3.46
N LYS A 254 -18.23 0.90 3.33
CA LYS A 254 -19.25 0.31 4.21
C LYS A 254 -18.75 0.16 5.65
N ALA A 255 -17.50 -0.27 5.84
CA ALA A 255 -16.89 -0.41 7.17
C ALA A 255 -16.72 0.96 7.86
N GLN A 256 -16.30 1.99 7.12
CA GLN A 256 -16.18 3.37 7.64
C GLN A 256 -17.53 3.95 8.09
N ARG A 257 -18.63 3.67 7.37
CA ARG A 257 -19.97 4.11 7.80
C ARG A 257 -20.39 3.51 9.14
N ILE A 258 -20.04 2.25 9.39
CA ILE A 258 -20.36 1.56 10.63
C ILE A 258 -19.50 2.12 11.79
N SER A 259 -18.22 2.40 11.55
CA SER A 259 -17.32 2.90 12.60
C SER A 259 -17.59 4.34 13.02
N VAL A 260 -18.16 5.18 12.15
CA VAL A 260 -18.54 6.57 12.48
C VAL A 260 -19.74 6.61 13.43
N ASP A 261 -20.68 5.65 13.34
CA ASP A 261 -21.83 5.58 14.26
C ASP A 261 -21.43 5.09 15.67
N ASP A 262 -20.32 4.35 15.80
CA ASP A 262 -19.83 3.83 17.09
C ASP A 262 -18.72 4.69 17.76
N ASN A 263 -18.14 5.68 17.06
CA ASN A 263 -17.07 6.54 17.59
C ASN A 263 -17.40 8.04 17.52
N ALA A 264 -18.14 8.54 18.52
CA ALA A 264 -18.30 9.97 18.79
C ALA A 264 -17.04 10.64 19.43
N LEU A 265 -15.83 10.20 19.07
CA LEU A 265 -14.58 10.79 19.55
C LEU A 265 -13.55 10.90 18.40
N GLY A 266 -13.38 12.12 17.89
CA GLY A 266 -12.17 12.52 17.15
C GLY A 266 -12.23 12.39 15.62
N VAL A 267 -13.22 13.02 14.99
CA VAL A 267 -13.23 13.22 13.52
C VAL A 267 -12.36 14.44 13.15
N PRO A 268 -11.51 14.37 12.10
CA PRO A 268 -10.95 15.57 11.48
C PRO A 268 -12.07 16.41 10.85
N VAL A 269 -12.32 17.59 11.40
CA VAL A 269 -13.31 18.55 10.92
C VAL A 269 -12.76 19.24 9.68
N GLU A 270 -13.12 18.76 8.50
CA GLU A 270 -13.01 19.55 7.26
C GLU A 270 -14.19 19.36 6.30
N ARG A 271 -15.33 18.82 6.78
CA ARG A 271 -16.53 18.61 5.94
C ARG A 271 -17.63 19.67 6.08
N TYR A 272 -17.34 20.86 6.61
CA TYR A 272 -18.35 21.93 6.81
C TYR A 272 -17.90 23.33 6.42
N LEU A 273 -17.08 23.50 5.38
CA LEU A 273 -16.79 24.82 4.82
C LEU A 273 -16.77 24.78 3.29
N LEU A 274 -17.92 24.52 2.68
CA LEU A 274 -18.25 25.02 1.34
C LEU A 274 -19.76 25.28 1.30
N ASP A 275 -20.14 26.43 1.84
CA ASP A 275 -21.32 27.21 1.43
C ASP A 275 -21.18 28.62 2.04
N ALA A 276 -20.52 29.51 1.30
CA ALA A 276 -20.59 30.96 1.41
C ALA A 276 -20.17 31.60 0.07
#